data_AF-A0A9D1MD54-F1
#
_entry.id   AF-A0A9D1MD54-F1
#
_cell.length_a   1.000
_cell.length_b   1.000
_cell.length_c   1.000
_cell.angle_alpha   90.00
_cell.angle_beta   90.00
_cell.angle_gamma   90.00
#
_symmetry.space_group_name_H-M   'P 1'
#
loop_
_entity.id
_entity.type
_entity.pdbx_description
1 polymer ?
#
loop_
_entity_poly.entity_id
_entity_poly.type
_entity_poly.pdbx_seq_one_letter_code
_entity_poly.pdbx_strand_id
1 'polypeptide(L)'
;MKATKIFTAVITAMLTLSTVQAAEIPRESVPLNTTEEQIVIVENLIGDILDEVAAGQLGYTEAAGAANTRVRKAVIAGETNGHGYGILSPIAQNAILDIRDMYLRPEVYAKAEEYLKMLLADLITAVQNGMDYSVAVDEAYRRIYYDLNPSVDLEEQLAVDSCYRNMQTIDRAIFNRTRYLLLKAKD
;
A
#
# COMPACT_ATOMS: atom_id res chain seq x y z
N MET A 1 59.88 -8.48 -43.51
CA MET A 1 59.28 -8.26 -42.17
C MET A 1 57.90 -7.65 -42.33
N LYS A 2 56.83 -8.43 -42.09
CA LYS A 2 55.49 -7.89 -41.86
C LYS A 2 54.87 -8.73 -40.74
N ALA A 3 54.83 -8.18 -39.54
CA ALA A 3 54.26 -8.81 -38.37
C ALA A 3 52.74 -8.54 -38.38
N THR A 4 51.95 -9.57 -38.64
CA THR A 4 50.49 -9.51 -38.54
C THR A 4 50.12 -9.61 -37.06
N LYS A 5 49.65 -8.51 -36.46
CA LYS A 5 49.15 -8.49 -35.08
C LYS A 5 47.71 -8.99 -35.07
N ILE A 6 47.47 -10.13 -34.43
CA ILE A 6 46.12 -10.65 -34.15
C ILE A 6 45.64 -9.99 -32.86
N PHE A 7 44.56 -9.20 -32.96
CA PHE A 7 43.88 -8.64 -31.80
C PHE A 7 42.79 -9.62 -31.33
N THR A 8 42.97 -10.21 -30.16
CA THR A 8 41.94 -11.01 -29.49
C THR A 8 41.07 -10.07 -28.64
N ALA A 9 39.81 -9.89 -29.03
CA ALA A 9 38.83 -9.15 -28.24
C ALA A 9 38.21 -10.08 -27.20
N VAL A 10 38.46 -9.83 -25.92
CA VAL A 10 37.77 -10.50 -24.79
C VAL A 10 36.51 -9.69 -24.50
N ILE A 11 35.34 -10.26 -24.78
CA ILE A 11 34.05 -9.68 -24.41
C ILE A 11 33.77 -10.08 -22.96
N THR A 12 33.98 -9.15 -22.04
CA THR A 12 33.54 -9.29 -20.65
C THR A 12 32.06 -8.95 -20.59
N ALA A 13 31.20 -9.96 -20.48
CA ALA A 13 29.78 -9.75 -20.18
C ALA A 13 29.66 -9.27 -18.72
N MET A 14 29.42 -7.98 -18.52
CA MET A 14 28.94 -7.46 -17.23
C MET A 14 27.53 -8.01 -17.02
N LEU A 15 27.39 -9.00 -16.13
CA LEU A 15 26.12 -9.27 -15.47
C LEU A 15 25.79 -8.04 -14.64
N THR A 16 24.95 -7.16 -15.16
CA THR A 16 24.23 -6.20 -14.32
C THR A 16 23.33 -7.03 -13.43
N LEU A 17 23.77 -7.27 -12.19
CA LEU A 17 22.86 -7.60 -11.10
C LEU A 17 21.97 -6.37 -10.93
N SER A 18 20.86 -6.33 -11.67
CA SER A 18 19.72 -5.51 -11.26
C SER A 18 19.32 -6.07 -9.91
N THR A 19 19.72 -5.39 -8.84
CA THR A 19 19.03 -5.52 -7.55
C THR A 19 17.60 -5.11 -7.85
N VAL A 20 16.73 -6.09 -8.10
CA VAL A 20 15.30 -5.85 -8.10
C VAL A 20 15.03 -5.32 -6.70
N GLN A 21 14.81 -4.02 -6.59
CA GLN A 21 14.29 -3.42 -5.38
C GLN A 21 12.99 -4.17 -5.13
N ALA A 22 12.90 -4.89 -4.02
CA ALA A 22 11.68 -5.62 -3.70
C ALA A 22 10.49 -4.66 -3.70
N ALA A 23 9.32 -5.10 -4.14
CA ALA A 23 8.15 -4.23 -4.22
C ALA A 23 7.91 -3.50 -2.89
N GLU A 24 7.99 -2.17 -2.95
CA GLU A 24 7.73 -1.32 -1.80
C GLU A 24 6.25 -1.47 -1.38
N ILE A 25 6.01 -1.50 -0.07
CA ILE A 25 4.66 -1.57 0.46
C ILE A 25 3.96 -0.24 0.15
N PRO A 26 2.81 -0.25 -0.55
CA PRO A 26 2.06 0.98 -0.82
C PRO A 26 1.66 1.64 0.50
N ARG A 27 2.08 2.89 0.73
CA ARG A 27 1.87 3.59 2.00
C ARG A 27 0.39 3.90 2.28
N GLU A 28 -0.45 3.90 1.24
CA GLU A 28 -1.90 3.95 1.36
C GLU A 28 -2.52 2.66 1.91
N SER A 29 -1.82 1.53 1.83
CA SER A 29 -2.30 0.21 2.29
C SER A 29 -2.10 -0.03 3.78
N VAL A 30 -1.12 0.65 4.40
CA VAL A 30 -0.73 0.34 5.78
C VAL A 30 -1.79 0.81 6.79
N PRO A 31 -1.94 0.14 7.94
CA PRO A 31 -2.79 0.63 9.03
C PRO A 31 -2.49 2.10 9.38
N LEU A 32 -3.51 2.81 9.87
CA LEU A 32 -3.30 4.17 10.38
C LEU A 32 -2.31 4.13 11.55
N ASN A 33 -1.40 5.11 11.61
CA ASN A 33 -0.34 5.24 12.62
C ASN A 33 0.79 4.20 12.55
N THR A 34 0.86 3.40 11.48
CA THR A 34 2.05 2.57 11.21
C THR A 34 3.28 3.47 11.04
N THR A 35 4.39 3.10 11.67
CA THR A 35 5.67 3.82 11.54
C THR A 35 6.48 3.32 10.35
N GLU A 36 7.33 4.16 9.76
CA GLU A 36 8.21 3.73 8.66
C GLU A 36 9.11 2.55 9.03
N GLU A 37 9.62 2.51 10.28
CA GLU A 37 10.39 1.36 10.76
C GLU A 37 9.62 0.04 10.67
N GLN A 38 8.34 0.04 11.07
CA GLN A 38 7.49 -1.14 10.98
C GLN A 38 7.28 -1.58 9.53
N ILE A 39 7.16 -0.62 8.61
CA ILE A 39 6.96 -0.92 7.18
C ILE A 39 8.24 -1.53 6.59
N VAL A 40 9.40 -0.92 6.86
CA VAL A 40 10.70 -1.40 6.39
C VAL A 40 10.99 -2.82 6.92
N ILE A 41 10.67 -3.10 8.19
CA ILE A 41 10.79 -4.46 8.75
C ILE A 41 9.95 -5.45 7.92
N VAL A 42 8.71 -5.09 7.58
CA VAL A 42 7.83 -5.98 6.82
C VAL A 42 8.29 -6.12 5.37
N GLU A 43 8.68 -5.04 4.70
CA GLU A 43 9.25 -5.05 3.35
C GLU A 43 10.44 -6.03 3.26
N ASN A 44 11.35 -5.98 4.23
CA ASN A 44 12.50 -6.89 4.29
C ASN A 44 12.10 -8.36 4.48
N LEU A 45 10.97 -8.63 5.12
CA LEU A 45 10.52 -10.01 5.39
C LEU A 45 9.76 -10.63 4.21
N ILE A 46 9.04 -9.83 3.43
CA ILE A 46 8.07 -10.34 2.45
C ILE A 46 8.19 -9.74 1.05
N GLY A 47 9.20 -8.91 0.78
CA GLY A 47 9.30 -8.19 -0.50
C GLY A 47 9.26 -9.09 -1.74
N ASP A 48 9.90 -10.25 -1.71
CA ASP A 48 9.83 -11.28 -2.76
C ASP A 48 8.41 -11.87 -2.92
N ILE A 49 7.65 -12.02 -1.84
CA ILE A 49 6.24 -12.42 -1.88
C ILE A 49 5.42 -11.32 -2.57
N LEU A 50 5.71 -10.05 -2.30
CA LEU A 50 5.02 -8.92 -2.93
C LEU A 50 5.30 -8.87 -4.43
N ASP A 51 6.54 -9.16 -4.86
CA ASP A 51 6.92 -9.27 -6.27
C ASP A 51 6.10 -10.36 -6.99
N GLU A 52 5.99 -11.55 -6.39
CA GLU A 52 5.19 -12.65 -6.95
C GLU A 52 3.70 -12.33 -7.02
N VAL A 53 3.15 -11.63 -6.00
CA VAL A 53 1.76 -11.16 -6.01
C VAL A 53 1.56 -10.14 -7.12
N ALA A 54 2.45 -9.14 -7.25
CA ALA A 54 2.38 -8.12 -8.29
C ALA A 54 2.48 -8.70 -9.70
N ALA A 55 3.26 -9.77 -9.87
CA ALA A 55 3.37 -10.53 -11.11
C ALA A 55 2.16 -11.45 -11.40
N GLY A 56 1.17 -11.51 -10.49
CA GLY A 56 0.01 -12.40 -10.61
C GLY A 56 0.34 -13.88 -10.44
N GLN A 57 1.52 -14.20 -9.90
CA GLN A 57 2.02 -15.57 -9.73
C GLN A 57 1.54 -16.21 -8.43
N LEU A 58 1.24 -15.40 -7.41
CA LEU A 58 0.82 -15.87 -6.10
C LEU A 58 -0.55 -15.30 -5.71
N GLY A 59 -1.47 -16.19 -5.33
CA GLY A 59 -2.81 -15.81 -4.83
C GLY A 59 -2.78 -15.29 -3.40
N TYR A 60 -3.82 -14.55 -2.98
CA TYR A 60 -3.87 -13.94 -1.64
C TYR A 60 -3.67 -14.93 -0.50
N THR A 61 -4.37 -16.07 -0.50
CA THR A 61 -4.31 -17.03 0.60
C THR A 61 -2.91 -17.60 0.78
N GLU A 62 -2.23 -17.91 -0.32
CA GLU A 62 -0.87 -18.46 -0.33
C GLU A 62 0.14 -17.40 0.11
N ALA A 63 0.05 -16.20 -0.49
CA ALA A 63 0.89 -15.05 -0.13
C ALA A 63 0.76 -14.67 1.34
N ALA A 64 -0.47 -14.54 1.84
CA ALA A 64 -0.74 -14.19 3.23
C ALA A 64 -0.27 -15.29 4.20
N GLY A 65 -0.43 -16.57 3.84
CA GLY A 65 0.06 -17.69 4.63
C GLY A 65 1.59 -17.71 4.73
N ALA A 66 2.29 -17.47 3.61
CA ALA A 66 3.74 -17.37 3.58
C ALA A 66 4.26 -16.15 4.37
N ALA A 67 3.66 -14.98 4.14
CA ALA A 67 4.02 -13.74 4.83
C ALA A 67 3.82 -13.85 6.35
N ASN A 68 2.66 -14.33 6.81
CA ASN A 68 2.40 -14.54 8.24
C ASN A 68 3.38 -15.53 8.87
N THR A 69 3.81 -16.56 8.13
CA THR A 69 4.83 -17.51 8.60
C THR A 69 6.17 -16.80 8.82
N ARG A 70 6.60 -15.96 7.87
CA ARG A 70 7.87 -15.21 7.97
C ARG A 70 7.84 -14.19 9.10
N VAL A 71 6.78 -13.39 9.20
CA VAL A 71 6.60 -12.42 10.29
C VAL A 71 6.62 -13.13 11.65
N ARG A 72 5.90 -14.24 11.82
CA ARG A 72 5.90 -14.99 13.08
C ARG A 72 7.29 -15.51 13.44
N LYS A 73 8.03 -16.07 12.48
CA LYS A 73 9.41 -16.55 12.71
C LYS A 73 10.33 -15.43 13.15
N ALA A 74 10.31 -14.29 12.48
CA ALA A 74 11.12 -13.13 12.83
C ALA A 74 10.80 -12.60 14.25
N VAL A 75 9.52 -12.53 14.61
CA VAL A 75 9.09 -12.13 15.96
C VAL A 75 9.62 -13.09 17.03
N ILE A 76 9.50 -14.40 16.82
CA ILE A 76 10.00 -15.42 17.77
C ILE A 76 11.53 -15.38 17.87
N ALA A 77 12.22 -15.07 16.78
CA ALA A 77 13.67 -14.91 16.74
C ALA A 77 14.16 -13.59 17.36
N GLY A 78 13.27 -12.64 17.67
CA GLY A 78 13.63 -11.32 18.20
C GLY A 78 14.17 -10.36 17.15
N GLU A 79 13.93 -10.63 15.85
CA GLU A 79 14.49 -9.89 14.71
C GLU A 79 13.64 -8.68 14.29
N THR A 80 12.61 -8.33 15.07
CA THR A 80 11.62 -7.31 14.72
C THR A 80 11.71 -6.05 15.58
N ASN A 81 12.87 -5.82 16.22
CA ASN A 81 13.10 -4.68 17.11
C ASN A 81 12.02 -4.53 18.20
N GLY A 82 11.53 -5.66 18.73
CA GLY A 82 10.47 -5.70 19.75
C GLY A 82 9.04 -5.50 19.21
N HIS A 83 8.84 -5.26 17.92
CA HIS A 83 7.51 -5.19 17.33
C HIS A 83 6.87 -6.57 17.24
N GLY A 84 5.66 -6.68 17.79
CA GLY A 84 4.92 -7.94 17.84
C GLY A 84 4.22 -8.30 16.53
N TYR A 85 3.85 -9.57 16.41
CA TYR A 85 3.10 -10.11 15.26
C TYR A 85 1.81 -9.34 14.98
N GLY A 86 1.08 -8.92 16.02
CA GLY A 86 -0.19 -8.18 15.88
C GLY A 86 -0.05 -6.80 15.23
N ILE A 87 1.17 -6.24 15.20
CA ILE A 87 1.46 -4.95 14.56
C ILE A 87 1.96 -5.18 13.12
N LEU A 88 2.84 -6.17 12.92
CA LEU A 88 3.51 -6.37 11.62
C LEU A 88 2.65 -7.16 10.62
N SER A 89 1.87 -8.14 11.08
CA SER A 89 1.07 -8.98 10.18
C SER A 89 -0.06 -8.22 9.45
N PRO A 90 -0.73 -7.20 10.03
CA PRO A 90 -1.69 -6.38 9.28
C PRO A 90 -1.04 -5.57 8.16
N ILE A 91 0.19 -5.08 8.34
CA ILE A 91 0.94 -4.35 7.29
C ILE A 91 1.15 -5.28 6.09
N ALA A 92 1.68 -6.47 6.34
CA ALA A 92 1.89 -7.50 5.31
C ALA A 92 0.61 -7.86 4.57
N GLN A 93 -0.46 -8.17 5.31
CA GLN A 93 -1.72 -8.63 4.73
C GLN A 93 -2.40 -7.53 3.91
N ASN A 94 -2.39 -6.29 4.39
CA ASN A 94 -2.98 -5.19 3.65
C ASN A 94 -2.24 -4.91 2.34
N ALA A 95 -0.90 -4.96 2.36
CA ALA A 95 -0.07 -4.76 1.18
C ALA A 95 -0.34 -5.83 0.11
N ILE A 96 -0.34 -7.11 0.51
CA ILE A 96 -0.68 -8.23 -0.38
C ILE A 96 -2.08 -8.05 -0.97
N LEU A 97 -3.06 -7.68 -0.14
CA LEU A 97 -4.43 -7.48 -0.59
C LEU A 97 -4.54 -6.33 -1.58
N ASP A 98 -3.91 -5.18 -1.31
CA ASP A 98 -3.98 -4.01 -2.18
C ASP A 98 -3.23 -4.20 -3.49
N ILE A 99 -1.99 -4.71 -3.46
CA ILE A 99 -1.24 -5.04 -4.67
C ILE A 99 -2.06 -5.98 -5.54
N ARG A 100 -2.68 -6.99 -4.92
CA ARG A 100 -3.53 -7.93 -5.64
C ARG A 100 -4.74 -7.27 -6.28
N ASP A 101 -5.48 -6.49 -5.49
CA ASP A 101 -6.72 -5.89 -5.96
C ASP A 101 -6.47 -4.87 -7.09
N MET A 102 -5.35 -4.13 -7.02
CA MET A 102 -4.97 -3.17 -8.06
C MET A 102 -4.68 -3.83 -9.41
N TYR A 103 -4.03 -4.99 -9.46
CA TYR A 103 -3.82 -5.68 -10.75
C TYR A 103 -5.05 -6.44 -11.23
N LEU A 104 -5.92 -6.92 -10.32
CA LEU A 104 -7.15 -7.64 -10.66
C LEU A 104 -8.28 -6.73 -11.13
N ARG A 105 -8.34 -5.50 -10.60
CA ARG A 105 -9.44 -4.54 -10.81
C ARG A 105 -8.93 -3.15 -11.19
N PRO A 106 -8.00 -3.01 -12.15
CA PRO A 106 -7.32 -1.74 -12.44
C PRO A 106 -8.31 -0.63 -12.81
N GLU A 107 -9.39 -0.94 -13.52
CA GLU A 107 -10.42 0.01 -13.92
C GLU A 107 -11.23 0.55 -12.73
N VAL A 108 -11.40 -0.24 -11.66
CA VAL A 108 -12.10 0.22 -10.44
C VAL A 108 -11.24 1.25 -9.73
N TYR A 109 -9.94 0.98 -9.59
CA TYR A 109 -9.00 1.91 -8.96
C TYR A 109 -8.83 3.19 -9.78
N ALA A 110 -8.77 3.10 -11.11
CA ALA A 110 -8.70 4.27 -11.98
C ALA A 110 -9.93 5.19 -11.83
N LYS A 111 -11.15 4.60 -11.87
CA LYS A 111 -12.40 5.36 -11.69
C LYS A 111 -12.51 5.97 -10.29
N ALA A 112 -12.10 5.24 -9.26
CA ALA A 112 -12.06 5.76 -7.90
C ALA A 112 -11.14 6.99 -7.81
N GLU A 113 -9.95 6.94 -8.42
CA GLU A 113 -9.02 8.05 -8.42
C GLU A 113 -9.57 9.28 -9.18
N GLU A 114 -10.19 9.10 -10.35
CA GLU A 114 -10.80 10.20 -11.11
C GLU A 114 -11.94 10.88 -10.33
N TYR A 115 -12.83 10.08 -9.75
CA TYR A 115 -13.91 10.56 -8.90
C TYR A 115 -13.38 11.37 -7.71
N LEU A 116 -12.39 10.83 -7.00
CA LEU A 116 -11.82 11.46 -5.80
C LEU A 116 -11.03 12.74 -6.10
N LYS A 117 -10.35 12.81 -7.25
CA LYS A 117 -9.68 14.05 -7.70
C LYS A 117 -10.67 15.21 -7.86
N MET A 118 -11.89 14.93 -8.28
CA MET A 118 -12.94 15.95 -8.38
C MET A 118 -13.54 16.29 -7.01
N LEU A 119 -13.94 15.26 -6.24
CA LEU A 119 -14.61 15.45 -4.95
C LEU A 119 -13.72 16.12 -3.89
N LEU A 120 -12.42 15.80 -3.89
CA LEU A 120 -11.47 16.22 -2.84
C LEU A 120 -10.48 17.27 -3.34
N ALA A 121 -10.74 17.95 -4.46
CA ALA A 121 -9.79 18.85 -5.10
C ALA A 121 -9.25 19.93 -4.16
N ASP A 122 -10.13 20.61 -3.43
CA ASP A 122 -9.79 21.63 -2.43
C ASP A 122 -9.00 21.05 -1.26
N LEU A 123 -9.37 19.86 -0.81
CA LEU A 123 -8.73 19.19 0.32
C LEU A 123 -7.30 18.70 -0.04
N ILE A 124 -7.11 18.19 -1.26
CA ILE A 124 -5.80 17.84 -1.82
C ILE A 124 -4.91 19.09 -1.85
N THR A 125 -5.42 20.23 -2.33
CA THR A 125 -4.69 21.51 -2.30
C THR A 125 -4.39 21.97 -0.87
N ALA A 126 -5.29 21.76 0.08
CA ALA A 126 -5.04 22.10 1.48
C ALA A 126 -3.90 21.26 2.08
N VAL A 127 -3.83 19.96 1.76
CA VAL A 127 -2.72 19.08 2.18
C VAL A 127 -1.40 19.52 1.57
N GLN A 128 -1.38 19.88 0.28
CA GLN A 128 -0.20 20.47 -0.38
C GLN A 128 0.30 21.74 0.33
N ASN A 129 -0.62 22.50 0.92
CA ASN A 129 -0.30 23.71 1.67
C ASN A 129 -0.02 23.47 3.17
N GLY A 130 0.13 22.20 3.59
CA GLY A 130 0.54 21.83 4.94
C GLY A 130 -0.60 21.49 5.91
N MET A 131 -1.82 21.21 5.43
CA MET A 131 -2.87 20.62 6.27
C MET A 131 -2.40 19.27 6.83
N ASP A 132 -2.72 19.00 8.10
CA ASP A 132 -2.40 17.72 8.72
C ASP A 132 -3.09 16.55 7.97
N TYR A 133 -2.30 15.52 7.68
CA TYR A 133 -2.76 14.37 6.91
C TYR A 133 -3.88 13.60 7.60
N SER A 134 -3.82 13.43 8.93
CA SER A 134 -4.84 12.68 9.66
C SER A 134 -6.19 13.42 9.66
N VAL A 135 -6.14 14.74 9.80
CA VAL A 135 -7.32 15.61 9.68
C VAL A 135 -7.89 15.56 8.26
N ALA A 136 -7.04 15.59 7.23
CA ALA A 136 -7.48 15.50 5.85
C ALA A 136 -8.12 14.14 5.52
N VAL A 137 -7.58 13.02 6.03
CA VAL A 137 -8.18 11.69 5.83
C VAL A 137 -9.56 11.60 6.46
N ASP A 138 -9.72 12.09 7.68
CA ASP A 138 -11.00 12.08 8.40
C ASP A 138 -12.06 12.93 7.66
N GLU A 139 -11.70 14.13 7.23
CA GLU A 139 -12.56 15.01 6.43
C GLU A 139 -12.91 14.39 5.07
N ALA A 140 -11.94 13.80 4.37
CA ALA A 140 -12.18 13.13 3.10
C ALA A 140 -13.19 11.99 3.24
N TYR A 141 -13.06 11.18 4.29
CA TYR A 141 -13.97 10.06 4.53
C TYR A 141 -15.39 10.55 4.80
N ARG A 142 -15.58 11.62 5.58
CA ARG A 142 -16.91 12.23 5.78
C ARG A 142 -17.53 12.67 4.44
N ARG A 143 -16.77 13.39 3.62
CA ARG A 143 -17.26 13.86 2.30
C ARG A 143 -17.67 12.70 1.40
N ILE A 144 -16.91 11.61 1.39
CA ILE A 144 -17.23 10.42 0.60
C ILE A 144 -18.54 9.78 1.10
N TYR A 145 -18.74 9.65 2.41
CA TYR A 145 -20.00 9.12 2.95
C TYR A 145 -21.19 10.00 2.58
N TYR A 146 -21.06 11.32 2.68
CA TYR A 146 -22.13 12.25 2.31
C TYR A 146 -22.43 12.26 0.80
N ASP A 147 -21.40 12.16 -0.06
CA ASP A 147 -21.61 12.15 -1.51
C ASP A 147 -22.27 10.85 -1.98
N LEU A 148 -21.79 9.70 -1.50
CA LEU A 148 -22.31 8.38 -1.88
C LEU A 148 -23.66 8.06 -1.24
N ASN A 149 -23.94 8.63 -0.06
CA ASN A 149 -25.24 8.50 0.59
C ASN A 149 -25.67 9.83 1.24
N PRO A 150 -26.27 10.75 0.48
CA PRO A 150 -26.70 12.06 1.01
C PRO A 150 -27.75 11.98 2.12
N SER A 151 -28.37 10.82 2.33
CA SER A 151 -29.38 10.60 3.36
C SER A 151 -28.82 10.10 4.69
N VAL A 152 -27.50 9.81 4.76
CA VAL A 152 -26.88 9.33 6.00
C VAL A 152 -26.76 10.45 7.02
N ASP A 153 -27.25 10.22 8.24
CA ASP A 153 -26.85 11.01 9.41
C ASP A 153 -25.53 10.44 9.94
N LEU A 154 -24.43 10.83 9.32
CA LEU A 154 -23.12 10.27 9.64
C LEU A 154 -22.75 10.49 11.10
N GLU A 155 -23.07 11.66 11.67
CA GLU A 155 -22.71 11.99 13.05
C GLU A 155 -23.49 11.14 14.04
N GLU A 156 -24.77 10.88 13.80
CA GLU A 156 -25.55 9.92 14.59
C GLU A 156 -24.95 8.50 14.48
N GLN A 157 -24.56 8.07 13.28
CA GLN A 157 -23.93 6.76 13.09
C GLN A 157 -22.55 6.66 13.76
N LEU A 158 -21.77 7.74 13.78
CA LEU A 158 -20.47 7.75 14.45
C LEU A 158 -20.60 7.74 15.98
N ALA A 159 -21.72 8.22 16.53
CA ALA A 159 -22.01 8.24 17.97
C ALA A 159 -22.39 6.87 18.56
N VAL A 160 -22.83 5.91 17.74
CA VAL A 160 -23.15 4.54 18.19
C VAL A 160 -21.97 3.58 17.99
N ASP A 161 -22.00 2.45 18.71
CA ASP A 161 -20.99 1.40 18.56
C ASP A 161 -20.93 0.91 17.12
N SER A 162 -19.71 0.59 16.66
CA SER A 162 -19.45 0.21 15.27
C SER A 162 -20.27 -0.97 14.78
N CYS A 163 -20.64 -1.91 15.67
CA CYS A 163 -21.47 -3.07 15.33
C CYS A 163 -22.96 -2.75 15.08
N TYR A 164 -23.42 -1.56 15.47
CA TYR A 164 -24.81 -1.11 15.25
C TYR A 164 -24.93 -0.05 14.15
N ARG A 165 -23.81 0.38 13.55
CA ARG A 165 -23.82 1.38 12.49
C ARG A 165 -24.54 0.85 11.26
N ASN A 166 -25.57 1.56 10.83
CA ASN A 166 -26.28 1.31 9.59
C ASN A 166 -25.72 2.22 8.48
N MET A 167 -24.47 1.97 8.10
CA MET A 167 -23.78 2.73 7.05
C MET A 167 -23.60 1.85 5.82
N GLN A 168 -23.73 2.46 4.64
CA GLN A 168 -23.42 1.79 3.39
C GLN A 168 -21.95 1.35 3.37
N THR A 169 -21.70 0.14 2.87
CA THR A 169 -20.34 -0.32 2.62
C THR A 169 -19.75 0.44 1.43
N ILE A 170 -18.61 1.09 1.65
CA ILE A 170 -17.82 1.75 0.61
C ILE A 170 -16.72 0.79 0.15
N ASP A 171 -16.47 0.73 -1.16
CA ASP A 171 -15.43 -0.12 -1.74
C ASP A 171 -14.04 0.29 -1.23
N ARG A 172 -13.18 -0.71 -0.97
CA ARG A 172 -11.79 -0.49 -0.54
C ARG A 172 -11.02 0.40 -1.49
N ALA A 173 -11.25 0.29 -2.80
CA ALA A 173 -10.56 1.09 -3.81
C ALA A 173 -10.75 2.59 -3.58
N ILE A 174 -11.92 3.01 -3.09
CA ILE A 174 -12.20 4.41 -2.74
C ILE A 174 -11.29 4.86 -1.60
N PHE A 175 -11.32 4.16 -0.45
CA PHE A 175 -10.49 4.53 0.70
C PHE A 175 -8.98 4.46 0.40
N ASN A 176 -8.56 3.43 -0.34
CA ASN A 176 -7.18 3.27 -0.77
C ASN A 176 -6.74 4.44 -1.65
N ARG A 177 -7.51 4.80 -2.69
CA ARG A 177 -7.17 5.93 -3.58
C ARG A 177 -7.28 7.28 -2.88
N THR A 178 -8.17 7.44 -1.89
CA THR A 178 -8.22 8.64 -1.04
C THR A 178 -6.88 8.84 -0.33
N ARG A 179 -6.39 7.80 0.34
CA ARG A 179 -5.10 7.87 1.04
C ARG A 179 -3.94 8.08 0.07
N TYR A 180 -3.93 7.40 -1.07
CA TYR A 180 -2.93 7.61 -2.12
C TYR A 180 -2.85 9.07 -2.56
N LEU A 181 -4.00 9.69 -2.88
CA LEU A 181 -4.05 11.08 -3.34
C LEU A 181 -3.59 12.07 -2.26
N LEU A 182 -4.00 11.87 -1.01
CA LEU A 182 -3.62 12.74 0.11
C LEU A 182 -2.14 12.56 0.49
N LEU A 183 -1.61 11.33 0.45
CA LEU A 183 -0.17 11.09 0.66
C LEU A 183 0.66 11.76 -0.43
N LYS A 184 0.28 11.58 -1.70
CA LYS A 184 0.94 12.22 -2.85
C LYS A 184 0.89 13.75 -2.79
N ALA A 185 -0.12 14.31 -2.15
CA ALA A 185 -0.25 15.76 -1.95
C ALA A 185 0.64 16.29 -0.81
N LYS A 186 1.03 15.44 0.13
CA LYS A 186 1.88 15.80 1.26
C LYS A 186 3.37 15.88 0.86
N ASP A 187 3.76 15.10 -0.15
CA ASP A 187 5.11 15.03 -0.72
C ASP A 187 5.47 16.25 -1.58
#